data_AF-A0A1C3F3T3-F1
#
_entry.id   AF-A0A1C3F3T3-F1
#
_cell.length_a   1.000
_cell.length_b   1.000
_cell.length_c   1.000
_cell.angle_alpha   90.00
_cell.angle_beta   90.00
_cell.angle_gamma   90.00
#
_symmetry.space_group_name_H-M   'P 1'
#
loop_
_entity.id
_entity.type
_entity.pdbx_description
1 polymer ?
#
loop_
_entity_poly.entity_id
_entity_poly.type
_entity_poly.pdbx_seq_one_letter_code
_entity_poly.pdbx_strand_id
1 'polypeptide(L)'
;MTKEKNVERNKKKKDVRVLFKEDCKALTLREISLKGLFLKVDELLEYTLTGYFDRRQLLEQIALLDSIEFARVVVFCLDVFETIDLTNFLDDKDIDNELSTNLRFLAAKYGPKYHQTLDEAINEYGWRNIRYSVIQNSDDSYLLEFNVYLSNGSEVIIRDDAESMLQLTSFLIDGLYRLNKLNAIDQEDIKPVAESINKLLDNKE
;
A
#
# COMPACT_ATOMS: atom_id res chain seq x y z
N MET A 1 1.96 23.73 15.55
CA MET A 1 1.08 23.03 14.58
C MET A 1 1.01 21.51 14.74
N THR A 2 1.72 20.89 15.70
CA THR A 2 1.78 19.42 15.88
C THR A 2 0.69 18.84 16.80
N LYS A 3 0.08 19.64 17.69
CA LYS A 3 -0.99 19.18 18.59
C LYS A 3 -2.35 19.04 17.91
N GLU A 4 -2.72 19.96 17.02
CA GLU A 4 -4.03 19.95 16.33
C GLU A 4 -4.14 18.80 15.32
N LYS A 5 -3.08 18.52 14.54
CA LYS A 5 -3.02 17.37 13.64
C LYS A 5 -3.16 16.01 14.38
N ASN A 6 -2.68 15.93 15.63
CA ASN A 6 -2.82 14.71 16.44
C ASN A 6 -4.24 14.55 17.03
N VAL A 7 -4.91 15.64 17.37
CA VAL A 7 -6.30 15.62 17.85
C VAL A 7 -7.26 15.24 16.70
N GLU A 8 -7.05 15.73 15.49
CA GLU A 8 -7.83 15.36 14.31
C GLU A 8 -7.62 13.90 13.89
N ARG A 9 -6.37 13.41 13.87
CA ARG A 9 -6.09 11.98 13.61
C ARG A 9 -6.76 11.06 14.63
N ASN A 10 -6.80 11.45 15.89
CA ASN A 10 -7.47 10.66 16.95
C ASN A 10 -9.00 10.72 16.86
N LYS A 11 -9.58 11.85 16.44
CA LYS A 11 -11.02 11.96 16.16
C LYS A 11 -11.46 11.09 14.98
N LYS A 12 -10.73 11.16 13.84
CA LYS A 12 -10.99 10.32 12.67
C LYS A 12 -10.86 8.82 12.97
N LYS A 13 -9.84 8.42 13.73
CA LYS A 13 -9.70 7.02 14.16
C LYS A 13 -10.88 6.56 15.00
N LYS A 14 -11.37 7.39 15.93
CA LYS A 14 -12.52 7.06 16.78
C LYS A 14 -13.80 6.87 15.96
N ASP A 15 -13.99 7.66 14.90
CA ASP A 15 -15.11 7.53 13.97
C ASP A 15 -15.11 6.20 13.22
N VAL A 16 -13.95 5.79 12.69
CA VAL A 16 -13.83 4.55 11.91
C VAL A 16 -14.07 3.32 12.78
N ARG A 17 -13.64 3.33 14.06
CA ARG A 17 -13.91 2.23 14.99
C ARG A 17 -15.41 2.06 15.28
N VAL A 18 -16.13 3.18 15.39
CA VAL A 18 -17.57 3.16 15.67
C VAL A 18 -18.31 2.64 14.44
N LEU A 19 -18.00 3.15 13.26
CA LEU A 19 -18.62 2.73 12.01
C LEU A 19 -18.41 1.24 11.73
N PHE A 20 -17.19 0.73 11.91
CA PHE A 20 -16.89 -0.69 11.73
C PHE A 20 -17.77 -1.58 12.64
N LYS A 21 -17.95 -1.17 13.90
CA LYS A 21 -18.78 -1.91 14.86
C LYS A 21 -20.25 -1.88 14.49
N GLU A 22 -20.75 -0.73 14.05
CA GLU A 22 -22.13 -0.59 13.58
C GLU A 22 -22.38 -1.48 12.37
N ASP A 23 -21.44 -1.50 11.40
CA ASP A 23 -21.52 -2.34 10.22
C ASP A 23 -21.48 -3.84 10.63
N CYS A 24 -20.59 -4.26 11.53
CA CYS A 24 -20.57 -5.64 12.04
C CYS A 24 -21.87 -6.04 12.74
N LYS A 25 -22.46 -5.15 13.56
CA LYS A 25 -23.76 -5.40 14.22
C LYS A 25 -24.91 -5.49 13.22
N ALA A 26 -24.87 -4.68 12.17
CA ALA A 26 -25.88 -4.75 11.11
C ALA A 26 -25.84 -6.11 10.38
N LEU A 27 -24.65 -6.72 10.24
CA LEU A 27 -24.49 -8.04 9.62
C LEU A 27 -25.02 -9.18 10.48
N THR A 28 -24.80 -9.14 11.80
CA THR A 28 -25.27 -10.19 12.71
C THR A 28 -26.78 -10.18 12.91
N LEU A 29 -27.44 -9.05 12.68
CA LEU A 29 -28.91 -8.92 12.72
C LEU A 29 -29.59 -9.43 11.44
N ARG A 30 -28.85 -9.64 10.35
CA ARG A 30 -29.37 -10.18 9.10
C ARG A 30 -29.25 -11.71 9.16
N GLU A 31 -30.34 -12.45 8.99
CA GLU A 31 -30.37 -13.93 8.96
C GLU A 31 -29.73 -14.50 7.67
N ILE A 32 -28.51 -14.09 7.35
CA ILE A 32 -27.79 -14.48 6.14
C ILE A 32 -26.76 -15.55 6.50
N SER A 33 -26.65 -16.57 5.64
CA SER A 33 -25.62 -17.60 5.79
C SER A 33 -24.24 -16.99 5.52
N LEU A 34 -23.51 -16.68 6.60
CA LEU A 34 -22.14 -16.17 6.54
C LEU A 34 -21.25 -17.10 5.71
N LYS A 35 -21.35 -18.41 5.92
CA LYS A 35 -20.57 -19.41 5.18
C LYS A 35 -20.70 -19.28 3.66
N GLY A 36 -21.92 -19.14 3.14
CA GLY A 36 -22.14 -18.99 1.70
C GLY A 36 -21.65 -17.65 1.16
N LEU A 37 -21.79 -16.59 1.96
CA LEU A 37 -21.33 -15.25 1.61
C LEU A 37 -19.80 -15.18 1.54
N PHE A 38 -19.11 -15.73 2.55
CA PHE A 38 -17.64 -15.75 2.61
C PHE A 38 -17.01 -16.61 1.52
N LEU A 39 -17.66 -17.70 1.07
CA LEU A 39 -17.22 -18.46 -0.11
C LEU A 39 -17.24 -17.60 -1.38
N LYS A 40 -18.30 -16.82 -1.60
CA LYS A 40 -18.38 -15.92 -2.76
C LYS A 40 -17.33 -14.81 -2.70
N VAL A 41 -17.04 -14.30 -1.50
CA VAL A 41 -15.96 -13.30 -1.32
C VAL A 41 -14.60 -13.94 -1.58
N ASP A 42 -14.37 -15.17 -1.13
CA ASP A 42 -13.13 -15.90 -1.38
C ASP A 42 -12.86 -16.01 -2.89
N GLU A 43 -13.85 -16.51 -3.64
CA GLU A 43 -13.77 -16.61 -5.11
C GLU A 43 -13.56 -15.25 -5.79
N LEU A 44 -14.28 -14.21 -5.31
CA LEU A 44 -14.15 -12.86 -5.86
C LEU A 44 -12.75 -12.30 -5.62
N LEU A 45 -12.22 -12.39 -4.40
CA LEU A 45 -10.89 -11.87 -4.08
C LEU A 45 -9.79 -12.64 -4.83
N GLU A 46 -9.94 -13.95 -4.99
CA GLU A 46 -9.01 -14.77 -5.76
C GLU A 46 -8.95 -14.35 -7.24
N TYR A 47 -10.08 -13.95 -7.82
CA TYR A 47 -10.11 -13.41 -9.19
C TYR A 47 -9.62 -11.95 -9.24
N THR A 48 -10.18 -11.08 -8.41
CA THR A 48 -10.00 -9.63 -8.50
C THR A 48 -8.58 -9.18 -8.16
N LEU A 49 -7.90 -9.87 -7.22
CA LEU A 49 -6.52 -9.54 -6.84
C LEU A 49 -5.45 -10.06 -7.82
N THR A 50 -5.85 -10.71 -8.91
CA THR A 50 -4.93 -11.09 -10.01
C THR A 50 -4.77 -9.98 -11.06
N GLY A 51 -5.58 -8.92 -11.02
CA GLY A 51 -5.55 -7.81 -11.96
C GLY A 51 -5.25 -6.44 -11.32
N TYR A 52 -5.13 -5.41 -12.17
CA TYR A 52 -5.04 -4.02 -11.72
C TYR A 52 -6.37 -3.54 -11.17
N PHE A 53 -6.36 -2.93 -9.99
CA PHE A 53 -7.61 -2.66 -9.29
C PHE A 53 -7.56 -1.48 -8.31
N ASP A 54 -8.64 -0.70 -8.28
CA ASP A 54 -8.85 0.41 -7.34
C ASP A 54 -9.67 -0.08 -6.12
N ARG A 55 -9.29 0.39 -4.91
CA ARG A 55 -10.01 0.14 -3.66
C ARG A 55 -11.51 0.42 -3.78
N ARG A 56 -11.91 1.46 -4.51
CA ARG A 56 -13.34 1.77 -4.72
C ARG A 56 -14.06 0.67 -5.50
N GLN A 57 -13.42 0.15 -6.54
CA GLN A 57 -13.98 -0.95 -7.33
C GLN A 57 -14.11 -2.21 -6.47
N LEU A 58 -13.19 -2.46 -5.52
CA LEU A 58 -13.29 -3.61 -4.60
C LEU A 58 -14.54 -3.53 -3.75
N LEU A 59 -14.73 -2.36 -3.19
CA LEU A 59 -15.85 -2.07 -2.32
C LEU A 59 -17.17 -2.19 -3.08
N GLU A 60 -17.25 -1.70 -4.31
CA GLU A 60 -18.43 -1.86 -5.17
C GLU A 60 -18.70 -3.34 -5.52
N GLN A 61 -17.66 -4.10 -5.89
CA GLN A 61 -17.79 -5.51 -6.24
C GLN A 61 -18.25 -6.38 -5.07
N ILE A 62 -17.67 -6.18 -3.87
CA ILE A 62 -18.10 -6.91 -2.67
C ILE A 62 -19.51 -6.48 -2.26
N ALA A 63 -19.87 -5.20 -2.44
CA ALA A 63 -21.20 -4.70 -2.08
C ALA A 63 -22.31 -5.35 -2.91
N LEU A 64 -22.02 -5.79 -4.14
CA LEU A 64 -22.96 -6.55 -4.97
C LEU A 64 -23.25 -7.96 -4.44
N LEU A 65 -22.39 -8.52 -3.58
CA LEU A 65 -22.60 -9.86 -3.02
C LEU A 65 -23.65 -9.86 -1.89
N ASP A 66 -23.74 -8.76 -1.14
CA ASP A 66 -24.68 -8.61 -0.03
C ASP A 66 -25.06 -7.15 0.19
N SER A 67 -24.10 -6.35 0.66
CA SER A 67 -24.37 -4.98 1.07
C SER A 67 -23.11 -4.13 1.19
N ILE A 68 -23.33 -2.81 1.25
CA ILE A 68 -22.27 -1.83 1.44
C ILE A 68 -21.64 -1.91 2.84
N GLU A 69 -22.38 -2.33 3.86
CA GLU A 69 -21.85 -2.57 5.21
C GLU A 69 -20.89 -3.76 5.19
N PHE A 70 -21.31 -4.87 4.55
CA PHE A 70 -20.47 -6.05 4.39
C PHE A 70 -19.17 -5.74 3.65
N ALA A 71 -19.28 -5.04 2.52
CA ALA A 71 -18.12 -4.61 1.76
C ALA A 71 -17.15 -3.74 2.57
N ARG A 72 -17.68 -2.78 3.34
CA ARG A 72 -16.87 -1.93 4.21
C ARG A 72 -16.13 -2.74 5.27
N VAL A 73 -16.79 -3.72 5.90
CA VAL A 73 -16.18 -4.60 6.91
C VAL A 73 -15.05 -5.43 6.29
N VAL A 74 -15.28 -6.07 5.14
CA VAL A 74 -14.25 -6.88 4.46
C VAL A 74 -13.06 -6.01 4.04
N VAL A 75 -13.30 -4.90 3.34
CA VAL A 75 -12.23 -4.01 2.87
C VAL A 75 -11.47 -3.39 4.03
N PHE A 76 -12.16 -3.02 5.12
CA PHE A 76 -11.48 -2.52 6.32
C PHE A 76 -10.52 -3.55 6.91
N CYS A 77 -10.95 -4.82 7.02
CA CYS A 77 -10.08 -5.89 7.52
C CYS A 77 -8.84 -6.10 6.62
N LEU A 78 -8.98 -5.94 5.30
CA LEU A 78 -7.86 -5.98 4.36
C LEU A 78 -6.94 -4.75 4.51
N ASP A 79 -7.51 -3.55 4.66
CA ASP A 79 -6.77 -2.29 4.84
C ASP A 79 -5.87 -2.34 6.08
N VAL A 80 -6.32 -3.00 7.15
CA VAL A 80 -5.63 -3.01 8.45
C VAL A 80 -4.91 -4.33 8.78
N PHE A 81 -4.67 -5.21 7.80
CA PHE A 81 -4.22 -6.59 8.05
C PHE A 81 -2.91 -6.71 8.87
N GLU A 82 -1.94 -5.82 8.65
CA GLU A 82 -0.64 -5.84 9.37
C GLU A 82 -0.70 -5.20 10.76
N THR A 83 -1.85 -4.62 11.12
CA THR A 83 -1.96 -3.85 12.35
C THR A 83 -2.42 -4.74 13.49
N ILE A 84 -1.80 -4.56 14.66
CA ILE A 84 -2.29 -5.08 15.96
C ILE A 84 -3.76 -4.67 16.18
N ASP A 85 -4.18 -3.55 15.56
CA ASP A 85 -5.54 -3.07 15.57
C ASP A 85 -6.55 -4.07 15.00
N LEU A 86 -6.23 -4.88 13.96
CA LEU A 86 -7.18 -5.87 13.41
C LEU A 86 -7.60 -6.91 14.47
N THR A 87 -6.63 -7.45 15.22
CA THR A 87 -6.91 -8.41 16.30
C THR A 87 -7.78 -7.76 17.37
N ASN A 88 -7.46 -6.54 17.77
CA ASN A 88 -8.24 -5.77 18.75
C ASN A 88 -9.66 -5.45 18.28
N PHE A 89 -9.86 -5.19 16.97
CA PHE A 89 -11.18 -4.96 16.40
C PHE A 89 -12.02 -6.22 16.43
N LEU A 90 -11.42 -7.36 16.09
CA LEU A 90 -12.10 -8.64 15.94
C LEU A 90 -12.26 -9.43 17.24
N ASP A 91 -11.52 -9.10 18.30
CA ASP A 91 -11.66 -9.67 19.66
C ASP A 91 -12.71 -8.93 20.52
N ASP A 92 -13.41 -7.94 19.96
CA ASP A 92 -14.48 -7.25 20.67
C ASP A 92 -15.66 -8.20 20.93
N LYS A 93 -16.19 -8.18 22.15
CA LYS A 93 -17.30 -9.04 22.60
C LYS A 93 -18.60 -8.81 21.81
N ASP A 94 -18.70 -7.67 21.14
CA ASP A 94 -19.85 -7.28 20.33
C ASP A 94 -19.84 -7.86 18.91
N ILE A 95 -18.78 -8.57 18.52
CA ILE A 95 -18.66 -9.20 17.20
C ILE A 95 -18.88 -10.71 17.33
N ASP A 96 -19.71 -11.25 16.45
CA ASP A 96 -19.93 -12.69 16.37
C ASP A 96 -18.63 -13.46 16.07
N ASN A 97 -18.43 -14.60 16.75
CA ASN A 97 -17.19 -15.38 16.64
C ASN A 97 -16.99 -15.99 15.26
N GLU A 98 -18.07 -16.41 14.57
CA GLU A 98 -17.99 -16.95 13.22
C GLU A 98 -17.62 -15.84 12.22
N LEU A 99 -18.25 -14.68 12.33
CA LEU A 99 -17.90 -13.49 11.55
C LEU A 99 -16.43 -13.09 11.76
N SER A 100 -15.99 -13.00 13.01
CA SER A 100 -14.61 -12.65 13.38
C SER A 100 -13.59 -13.64 12.79
N THR A 101 -13.86 -14.94 12.89
CA THR A 101 -12.98 -15.98 12.34
C THR A 101 -12.86 -15.90 10.83
N ASN A 102 -13.97 -15.70 10.13
CA ASN A 102 -13.97 -15.58 8.67
C ASN A 102 -13.25 -14.31 8.19
N LEU A 103 -13.41 -13.18 8.89
CA LEU A 103 -12.69 -11.94 8.58
C LEU A 103 -11.18 -12.08 8.79
N ARG A 104 -10.75 -12.78 9.85
CA ARG A 104 -9.33 -13.11 10.07
C ARG A 104 -8.77 -13.95 8.95
N PHE A 105 -9.53 -14.97 8.52
CA PHE A 105 -9.12 -15.83 7.42
C PHE A 105 -8.91 -15.04 6.13
N LEU A 106 -9.89 -14.21 5.73
CA LEU A 106 -9.75 -13.37 4.54
C LEU A 106 -8.57 -12.40 4.64
N ALA A 107 -8.42 -11.71 5.77
CA ALA A 107 -7.33 -10.76 5.98
C ALA A 107 -5.96 -11.45 5.93
N ALA A 108 -5.82 -12.63 6.52
CA ALA A 108 -4.59 -13.39 6.49
C ALA A 108 -4.27 -13.94 5.09
N LYS A 109 -5.28 -14.43 4.36
CA LYS A 109 -5.10 -15.02 3.02
C LYS A 109 -4.83 -13.96 1.95
N TYR A 110 -5.55 -12.83 2.00
CA TYR A 110 -5.55 -11.83 0.92
C TYR A 110 -4.92 -10.50 1.28
N GLY A 111 -4.77 -10.16 2.55
CA GLY A 111 -4.18 -8.89 3.00
C GLY A 111 -2.84 -8.58 2.34
N PRO A 112 -1.84 -9.49 2.35
CA PRO A 112 -0.55 -9.25 1.71
C PRO A 112 -0.67 -8.93 0.21
N LYS A 113 -1.49 -9.69 -0.51
CA LYS A 113 -1.68 -9.50 -1.95
C LYS A 113 -2.44 -8.22 -2.25
N TYR A 114 -3.44 -7.89 -1.43
CA TYR A 114 -4.21 -6.65 -1.54
C TYR A 114 -3.33 -5.41 -1.36
N HIS A 115 -2.46 -5.38 -0.34
CA HIS A 115 -1.53 -4.27 -0.14
C HIS A 115 -0.50 -4.18 -1.27
N GLN A 116 0.02 -5.31 -1.73
CA GLN A 116 0.90 -5.31 -2.90
C GLN A 116 0.22 -4.65 -4.12
N THR A 117 -1.01 -5.06 -4.43
CA THR A 117 -1.75 -4.50 -5.58
C THR A 117 -2.08 -3.02 -5.39
N LEU A 118 -2.41 -2.59 -4.17
CA LEU A 118 -2.63 -1.18 -3.86
C LEU A 118 -1.35 -0.35 -4.00
N ASP A 119 -0.23 -0.82 -3.49
CA ASP A 119 1.06 -0.14 -3.59
C ASP A 119 1.50 -0.04 -5.05
N GLU A 120 1.28 -1.09 -5.84
CA GLU A 120 1.49 -1.08 -7.30
C GLU A 120 0.59 -0.04 -8.00
N ALA A 121 -0.65 0.16 -7.53
CA ALA A 121 -1.58 1.14 -8.08
C ALA A 121 -1.29 2.59 -7.65
N ILE A 122 -0.83 2.81 -6.42
CA ILE A 122 -0.52 4.14 -5.87
C ILE A 122 0.84 4.63 -6.36
N ASN A 123 1.81 3.72 -6.50
CA ASN A 123 3.16 4.04 -6.91
C ASN A 123 3.66 3.05 -7.96
N GLU A 124 3.31 3.33 -9.22
CA GLU A 124 3.74 2.54 -10.38
C GLU A 124 5.29 2.48 -10.50
N TYR A 125 5.99 3.47 -9.96
CA TYR A 125 7.46 3.53 -9.91
C TYR A 125 8.04 3.09 -8.56
N GLY A 126 7.21 2.48 -7.70
CA GLY A 126 7.63 1.90 -6.44
C GLY A 126 8.59 0.72 -6.64
N TRP A 127 9.50 0.52 -5.69
CA TRP A 127 10.46 -0.58 -5.73
C TRP A 127 9.78 -1.87 -5.30
N ARG A 128 9.70 -2.85 -6.20
CA ARG A 128 9.07 -4.15 -5.94
C ARG A 128 10.09 -5.19 -5.47
N ASN A 129 11.26 -5.24 -6.09
CA ASN A 129 12.32 -6.19 -5.76
C ASN A 129 13.68 -5.63 -6.16
N ILE A 130 14.75 -6.10 -5.50
CA ILE A 130 16.13 -5.75 -5.81
C ILE A 130 16.96 -7.03 -5.90
N ARG A 131 17.76 -7.15 -6.96
CA ARG A 131 18.82 -8.15 -7.07
C ARG A 131 20.16 -7.45 -7.15
N TYR A 132 21.22 -8.12 -6.70
CA TYR A 132 22.56 -7.60 -6.84
C TYR A 132 23.50 -8.65 -7.44
N SER A 133 24.48 -8.19 -8.20
CA SER A 133 25.50 -9.02 -8.83
C SER A 133 26.82 -8.26 -8.95
N VAL A 134 27.94 -8.97 -8.87
CA VAL A 134 29.24 -8.39 -9.19
C VAL A 134 29.50 -8.61 -10.68
N ILE A 135 29.76 -7.53 -11.41
CA ILE A 135 30.05 -7.55 -12.85
C ILE A 135 31.51 -7.14 -13.09
N GLN A 136 32.09 -7.62 -14.19
CA GLN A 136 33.44 -7.24 -14.62
C GLN A 136 33.34 -6.27 -15.79
N ASN A 137 34.05 -5.15 -15.69
CA ASN A 137 34.17 -4.14 -16.74
C ASN A 137 35.17 -4.56 -17.81
N SER A 138 35.19 -3.80 -18.91
CA SER A 138 36.14 -3.95 -20.03
C SER A 138 37.60 -3.67 -19.66
N ASP A 139 37.86 -3.00 -18.55
CA ASP A 139 39.19 -2.70 -18.00
C ASP A 139 39.63 -3.68 -16.90
N ASP A 140 38.97 -4.84 -16.79
CA ASP A 140 39.15 -5.84 -15.73
C ASP A 140 38.83 -5.35 -14.30
N SER A 141 38.19 -4.18 -14.14
CA SER A 141 37.66 -3.76 -12.84
C SER A 141 36.36 -4.50 -12.50
N TYR A 142 36.04 -4.63 -11.21
CA TYR A 142 34.77 -5.19 -10.75
C TYR A 142 33.86 -4.09 -10.20
N LEU A 143 32.57 -4.16 -10.52
CA LEU A 143 31.52 -3.27 -10.03
C LEU A 143 30.39 -4.07 -9.38
N LEU A 144 29.69 -3.44 -8.44
CA LEU A 144 28.44 -3.95 -7.88
C LEU A 144 27.26 -3.39 -8.69
N GLU A 145 26.49 -4.28 -9.31
CA GLU A 145 25.27 -3.95 -10.04
C GLU A 145 24.04 -4.30 -9.21
N PHE A 146 23.13 -3.35 -9.05
CA PHE A 146 21.80 -3.51 -8.46
C PHE A 146 20.74 -3.42 -9.56
N ASN A 147 19.96 -4.49 -9.69
CA ASN A 147 18.83 -4.59 -10.60
C ASN A 147 17.55 -4.37 -9.78
N VAL A 148 16.98 -3.17 -9.89
CA VAL A 148 15.76 -2.75 -9.18
C VAL A 148 14.56 -2.95 -10.10
N TYR A 149 13.66 -3.85 -9.70
CA TYR A 149 12.41 -4.10 -10.41
C TYR A 149 11.32 -3.19 -9.84
N LEU A 150 10.72 -2.38 -10.71
CA LEU A 150 9.63 -1.48 -10.35
C LEU A 150 8.26 -2.17 -10.44
N SER A 151 7.28 -1.61 -9.74
CA SER A 151 5.88 -2.07 -9.74
C SER A 151 5.26 -2.10 -11.14
N ASN A 152 5.60 -1.14 -12.00
CA ASN A 152 5.15 -1.10 -13.41
C ASN A 152 5.85 -2.12 -14.33
N GLY A 153 6.71 -2.99 -13.78
CA GLY A 153 7.46 -4.00 -14.53
C GLY A 153 8.73 -3.50 -15.20
N SER A 154 9.07 -2.21 -15.10
CA SER A 154 10.35 -1.67 -15.56
C SER A 154 11.49 -2.13 -14.66
N GLU A 155 12.69 -2.22 -15.23
CA GLU A 155 13.93 -2.51 -14.50
C GLU A 155 14.82 -1.27 -14.55
N VAL A 156 15.36 -0.90 -13.40
CA VAL A 156 16.36 0.15 -13.25
C VAL A 156 17.65 -0.50 -12.77
N ILE A 157 18.69 -0.35 -13.58
CA ILE A 157 20.03 -0.86 -13.26
C ILE A 157 20.83 0.28 -12.63
N ILE A 158 21.34 0.04 -11.43
CA ILE A 158 22.19 0.98 -10.69
C ILE A 158 23.50 0.28 -10.42
N ARG A 159 24.61 0.81 -10.92
CA ARG A 159 25.95 0.30 -10.61
C ARG A 159 26.64 1.22 -9.60
N ASP A 160 27.62 0.71 -8.87
CA ASP A 160 28.44 1.49 -7.94
C ASP A 160 29.52 2.35 -8.66
N ASP A 161 29.17 2.89 -9.82
CA ASP A 161 29.98 3.81 -10.59
C ASP A 161 29.43 5.25 -10.51
N ALA A 162 30.29 6.22 -10.88
CA ALA A 162 29.98 7.63 -10.74
C ALA A 162 28.85 8.13 -11.65
N GLU A 163 28.58 7.45 -12.78
CA GLU A 163 27.53 7.80 -13.74
C GLU A 163 26.17 7.28 -13.26
N SER A 164 26.13 6.00 -12.87
CA SER A 164 24.94 5.35 -12.29
C SER A 164 24.44 6.05 -11.02
N MET A 165 25.35 6.52 -10.16
CA MET A 165 24.97 7.28 -8.97
C MET A 165 24.37 8.66 -9.31
N LEU A 166 24.83 9.32 -10.37
CA LEU A 166 24.19 10.57 -10.84
C LEU A 166 22.82 10.30 -11.43
N GLN A 167 22.67 9.22 -12.19
CA GLN A 167 21.39 8.83 -12.78
C GLN A 167 20.35 8.52 -11.70
N LEU A 168 20.73 7.75 -10.67
CA LEU A 168 19.89 7.49 -9.50
C LEU A 168 19.49 8.80 -8.80
N THR A 169 20.44 9.70 -8.65
CA THR A 169 20.23 11.00 -8.02
C THR A 169 19.25 11.87 -8.83
N SER A 170 19.37 11.87 -10.16
CA SER A 170 18.41 12.53 -11.06
C SER A 170 17.00 11.92 -10.95
N PHE A 171 16.89 10.58 -10.87
CA PHE A 171 15.59 9.91 -10.69
C PHE A 171 14.95 10.24 -9.33
N LEU A 172 15.75 10.36 -8.27
CA LEU A 172 15.27 10.81 -6.96
C LEU A 172 14.73 12.25 -7.02
N ILE A 173 15.42 13.16 -7.71
CA ILE A 173 14.96 14.54 -7.91
C ILE A 173 13.63 14.56 -8.66
N ASP A 174 13.56 13.88 -9.80
CA ASP A 174 12.33 13.82 -10.61
C ASP A 174 11.18 13.19 -9.84
N GLY A 175 11.45 12.13 -9.08
CA GLY A 175 10.49 11.48 -8.20
C GLY A 175 9.95 12.43 -7.13
N LEU A 176 10.83 13.18 -6.45
CA LEU A 176 10.45 14.18 -5.46
C LEU A 176 9.62 15.32 -6.07
N TYR A 177 9.99 15.82 -7.26
CA TYR A 177 9.21 16.84 -7.96
C TYR A 177 7.81 16.35 -8.36
N ARG A 178 7.70 15.10 -8.84
CA ARG A 178 6.41 14.49 -9.20
C ARG A 178 5.55 14.22 -7.97
N LEU A 179 6.12 13.69 -6.88
CA LEU A 179 5.42 13.48 -5.61
C LEU A 179 4.98 14.81 -4.99
N ASN A 180 5.75 15.88 -5.12
CA ASN A 180 5.37 17.21 -4.67
C ASN A 180 4.09 17.69 -5.38
N LYS A 181 4.00 17.50 -6.71
CA LYS A 181 2.78 17.83 -7.47
C LYS A 181 1.55 17.03 -7.01
N LEU A 182 1.74 15.83 -6.47
CA LEU A 182 0.66 14.92 -6.06
C LEU A 182 0.26 15.08 -4.58
N ASN A 183 1.20 15.41 -3.68
CA ASN A 183 1.01 15.36 -2.23
C ASN A 183 1.09 16.71 -1.50
N ALA A 184 1.19 17.84 -2.23
CA ALA A 184 1.32 19.17 -1.63
C ALA A 184 2.39 19.22 -0.51
N ILE A 185 3.56 18.62 -0.80
CA ILE A 185 4.72 18.69 0.09
C ILE A 185 5.22 20.13 0.04
N ASP A 186 5.56 20.73 1.17
CA ASP A 186 5.98 22.13 1.20
C ASP A 186 7.25 22.30 0.34
N GLN A 187 7.21 23.21 -0.64
CA GLN A 187 8.32 23.41 -1.57
C GLN A 187 9.59 23.84 -0.84
N GLU A 188 9.45 24.47 0.33
CA GLU A 188 10.57 24.87 1.18
C GLU A 188 11.38 23.68 1.73
N ASP A 189 10.78 22.49 1.88
CA ASP A 189 11.47 21.30 2.39
C ASP A 189 12.27 20.56 1.29
N ILE A 190 11.82 20.64 0.03
CA ILE A 190 12.41 19.89 -1.10
C ILE A 190 13.51 20.71 -1.80
N LYS A 191 13.36 22.03 -1.85
CA LYS A 191 14.28 22.94 -2.53
C LYS A 191 15.75 22.83 -2.06
N PRO A 192 16.07 22.72 -0.75
CA PRO A 192 17.46 22.61 -0.28
C PRO A 192 18.14 21.32 -0.74
N VAL A 193 17.36 20.24 -0.84
CA VAL A 193 17.84 18.92 -1.31
C VAL A 193 18.13 18.99 -2.80
N ALA A 194 17.20 19.51 -3.60
CA ALA A 194 17.39 19.69 -5.04
C ALA A 194 18.58 20.61 -5.37
N GLU A 195 18.74 21.72 -4.64
CA GLU A 195 19.86 22.66 -4.85
C GLU A 195 21.21 22.08 -4.44
N SER A 196 21.28 21.34 -3.33
CA SER A 196 22.52 20.68 -2.88
C SER A 196 22.99 19.62 -3.88
N ILE A 197 22.05 18.92 -4.48
CA ILE A 197 22.31 17.86 -5.45
C ILE A 197 22.68 18.45 -6.83
N ASN A 198 21.99 19.48 -7.32
CA ASN A 198 22.36 20.14 -8.57
C ASN A 198 23.78 20.72 -8.52
N LYS A 199 24.20 21.26 -7.37
CA LYS A 199 25.59 21.67 -7.16
C LYS A 199 26.60 20.51 -7.27
N LEU A 200 26.21 19.29 -6.92
CA LEU A 200 27.07 18.11 -7.06
C LEU A 200 27.14 17.62 -8.51
N LEU A 201 26.09 17.87 -9.30
CA LEU A 201 26.05 17.59 -10.74
C LEU A 201 26.87 18.63 -11.54
N ASP A 202 26.76 19.91 -11.21
CA ASP A 202 27.43 21.01 -11.91
C ASP A 202 28.95 21.07 -11.65
N ASN A 203 29.43 20.54 -10.52
CA ASN A 203 30.86 20.48 -10.19
C ASN A 203 31.63 19.35 -10.93
N LYS A 204 31.03 18.73 -11.96
CA LYS A 204 31.65 17.69 -12.80
C LYS A 204 31.99 18.14 -14.23
N GLU A 205 31.71 19.39 -14.61
CA GLU A 205 32.33 20.05 -15.79
C GLU A 205 33.70 20.63 -15.43
#